data_AF-A0A957IJR2-F1
#
_entry.id   AF-A0A957IJR2-F1
#
_cell.length_a   1.000
_cell.length_b   1.000
_cell.length_c   1.000
_cell.angle_alpha   90.00
_cell.angle_beta   90.00
_cell.angle_gamma   90.00
#
_symmetry.space_group_name_H-M   'P 1'
#
loop_
_entity.id
_entity.type
_entity.pdbx_description
1 polymer ?
#
loop_
_entity_poly.entity_id
_entity_poly.type
_entity_poly.pdbx_seq_one_letter_code
_entity_poly.pdbx_strand_id
1 'polypeptide(L)' 'TAWAREKLYQLFNYRYSARLPTVITTATPIDEIDPRLATRMLDGSRCTFFLLEVPSYRGGVKPKSGRKR' A
#
# COMPACT_ATOMS: atom_id res chain seq x y z
N THR A 1 8.72 -12.62 -8.49
CA THR A 1 9.74 -13.68 -8.30
C THR A 1 10.16 -13.74 -6.85
N ALA A 2 10.70 -14.86 -6.34
CA ALA A 2 11.11 -14.99 -4.94
C ALA A 2 12.19 -13.96 -4.55
N TRP A 3 13.19 -13.77 -5.41
CA TRP A 3 14.26 -12.80 -5.22
C TRP A 3 13.75 -11.36 -5.07
N ALA A 4 12.79 -10.93 -5.90
CA ALA A 4 12.25 -9.57 -5.82
C ALA A 4 11.55 -9.31 -4.47
N ARG A 5 10.82 -10.31 -3.95
CA ARG A 5 10.19 -10.24 -2.63
C ARG A 5 11.22 -10.11 -1.51
N GLU A 6 12.29 -10.89 -1.59
CA GLU A 6 13.39 -10.85 -0.63
C GLU A 6 14.06 -9.46 -0.60
N LYS A 7 14.41 -8.92 -1.77
CA LYS A 7 15.08 -7.61 -1.87
C LYS A 7 14.17 -6.46 -1.45
N LEU A 8 12.89 -6.51 -1.79
CA LEU A 8 11.90 -5.56 -1.30
C LEU A 8 11.85 -5.58 0.23
N TYR A 9 11.78 -6.77 0.83
CA TYR A 9 11.76 -6.92 2.29
C TYR A 9 13.04 -6.38 2.94
N GLN A 10 14.22 -6.68 2.38
CA GLN A 10 15.51 -6.17 2.88
C GLN A 10 15.54 -4.63 2.88
N LEU A 11 15.19 -4.00 1.75
CA LEU A 11 15.18 -2.56 1.61
C LEU A 11 14.18 -1.91 2.58
N PHE A 12 12.95 -2.41 2.59
CA PHE A 12 11.89 -1.86 3.41
C PHE A 12 12.21 -1.97 4.91
N ASN A 13 12.71 -3.13 5.35
CA ASN A 13 13.09 -3.34 6.75
C ASN A 13 14.24 -2.43 7.19
N TYR A 14 15.25 -2.22 6.33
CA TYR A 14 16.34 -1.29 6.60
C TYR A 14 15.82 0.14 6.79
N ARG A 15 15.01 0.64 5.85
CA ARG A 15 14.49 2.02 5.90
C ARG A 15 13.56 2.26 7.10
N TYR A 16 12.70 1.28 7.40
CA TYR A 16 11.85 1.30 8.58
C TYR A 16 12.69 1.40 9.86
N SER A 17 13.67 0.50 10.04
CA SER A 17 14.53 0.46 11.23
C SER A 17 15.35 1.73 11.40
N ALA A 18 15.95 2.22 10.31
CA ALA A 18 16.75 3.44 10.28
C ALA A 18 15.94 4.75 10.29
N ARG A 19 14.60 4.69 10.32
CA ARG A 19 13.69 5.85 10.32
C ARG A 19 13.90 6.78 9.12
N LEU A 20 14.21 6.20 7.96
CA LEU A 20 14.40 6.96 6.73
C LEU A 20 13.04 7.25 6.08
N PRO A 21 12.74 8.51 5.71
CA PRO A 21 11.46 8.87 5.07
C PRO A 21 11.17 8.01 3.84
N THR A 22 9.98 7.43 3.75
CA THR A 22 9.56 6.60 2.62
C THR A 22 8.12 6.90 2.24
N VAL A 23 7.84 6.92 0.94
CA VAL A 23 6.48 6.95 0.41
C VAL A 23 6.27 5.67 -0.37
N ILE A 24 5.18 4.98 -0.07
CA ILE A 24 4.79 3.74 -0.74
C ILE A 24 3.37 3.95 -1.25
N THR A 25 3.15 3.59 -2.50
CA THR A 25 1.82 3.54 -3.09
C THR A 25 1.55 2.11 -3.54
N THR A 26 0.30 1.67 -3.38
CA THR A 26 -0.13 0.33 -3.76
C THR A 26 -1.59 0.40 -4.19
N ALA A 27 -1.94 -0.37 -5.22
CA ALA A 27 -3.33 -0.62 -5.59
C ALA A 27 -3.89 -1.87 -4.88
N THR A 28 -3.02 -2.64 -4.23
CA THR A 28 -3.37 -3.86 -3.51
C THR A 28 -3.89 -3.51 -2.11
N PRO A 29 -5.04 -4.06 -1.69
CA PRO A 29 -5.55 -3.96 -0.33
C PRO A 29 -4.52 -4.41 0.72
N ILE A 30 -4.55 -3.79 1.91
CA ILE A 30 -3.53 -4.03 2.94
C ILE A 30 -3.56 -5.46 3.50
N ASP A 31 -4.72 -6.10 3.49
CA ASP A 31 -4.98 -7.48 3.90
C ASP A 31 -4.44 -8.53 2.92
N GLU A 32 -4.20 -8.13 1.67
CA GLU A 32 -3.55 -8.96 0.64
C GLU A 32 -2.03 -8.78 0.58
N ILE A 33 -1.48 -7.79 1.31
CA ILE A 33 -0.04 -7.54 1.39
C ILE A 33 0.62 -8.57 2.32
N ASP A 34 1.88 -8.90 2.05
CA ASP A 34 2.69 -9.77 2.92
C ASP A 34 2.60 -9.29 4.38
N PRO A 35 2.20 -10.17 5.33
CA PRO A 35 1.93 -9.76 6.70
C PRO A 35 3.10 -9.02 7.37
N ARG A 36 4.35 -9.37 7.04
CA ARG A 36 5.53 -8.73 7.63
C ARG A 36 5.72 -7.29 7.15
N LEU A 37 5.31 -7.00 5.92
CA LEU A 37 5.27 -5.65 5.38
C LEU A 37 4.09 -4.89 5.96
N ALA A 38 2.90 -5.49 5.95
CA ALA A 38 1.67 -4.89 6.47
C ALA A 38 1.81 -4.41 7.92
N THR A 39 2.41 -5.22 8.81
CA THR A 39 2.64 -4.83 10.22
C THR A 39 3.45 -3.53 10.36
N ARG A 40 4.44 -3.29 9.50
CA ARG A 40 5.26 -2.07 9.54
C ARG A 40 4.55 -0.88 8.87
N MET A 41 3.78 -1.13 7.82
CA MET A 41 2.98 -0.09 7.16
C MET A 41 1.86 0.44 8.07
N LEU A 42 1.32 -0.43 8.94
CA LEU A 42 0.28 -0.11 9.91
C LEU A 42 0.83 0.35 11.28
N ASP A 43 2.14 0.51 11.43
CA ASP A 43 2.71 1.09 12.65
C ASP A 43 2.43 2.60 12.71
N GLY A 44 1.36 2.97 13.41
CA GLY A 44 0.94 4.36 13.59
C GLY A 44 1.94 5.24 14.36
N SER A 45 2.96 4.66 15.00
CA SER A 45 4.02 5.44 15.64
C SER A 45 5.10 5.91 14.66
N ARG A 46 5.15 5.34 13.46
CA ARG A 46 6.20 5.59 12.45
C ARG A 46 5.65 5.95 11.07
N CYS A 47 4.44 5.53 10.76
CA CYS A 47 3.84 5.67 9.44
C CYS A 47 2.50 6.41 9.51
N THR A 48 2.20 7.14 8.43
CA THR A 48 0.88 7.74 8.19
C THR A 48 0.26 7.03 7.01
N PHE A 49 -0.92 6.45 7.21
CA PHE A 49 -1.63 5.69 6.19
C PHE A 49 -2.77 6.50 5.60
N PHE A 50 -2.89 6.48 4.27
CA PHE A 50 -3.96 7.14 3.53
C PHE A 50 -4.64 6.14 2.58
N LEU A 51 -5.95 6.00 2.72
CA LEU A 51 -6.77 5.27 1.76
C LEU A 51 -7.22 6.22 0.64
N LEU A 52 -6.92 5.85 -0.60
CA LEU A 52 -7.35 6.61 -1.77
C LEU A 52 -8.59 5.96 -2.39
N GLU A 53 -9.78 6.43 -1.99
CA GLU A 53 -11.08 5.97 -2.53
C GLU A 53 -11.47 6.69 -3.84
N VAL A 54 -10.55 7.46 -4.42
CA VAL A 54 -10.80 8.27 -5.61
C VAL A 54 -10.60 7.46 -6.89
N PRO A 55 -11.38 7.75 -7.95
CA PRO A 55 -11.17 7.12 -9.26
C PRO A 55 -9.86 7.57 -9.90
N SER A 56 -9.41 6.82 -10.91
CA SER A 56 -8.23 7.18 -11.70
C SER A 56 -8.38 8.58 -12.31
N TYR A 57 -7.35 9.41 -12.08
CA TYR A 57 -7.28 10.79 -12.62
C TYR A 57 -7.39 10.84 -14.15
N ARG A 58 -6.91 9.80 -14.86
CA ARG A 58 -6.87 9.78 -16.34
C ARG A 58 -8.22 9.51 -17.00
N GLY A 59 -9.32 9.48 -16.25
CA GLY A 59 -10.66 9.30 -16.81
C GLY A 59 -10.93 7.83 -17.15
N GLY A 60 -11.63 7.17 -16.23
CA GLY A 60 -12.06 5.78 -16.38
C GLY A 60 -13.18 5.43 -15.42
N VAL A 61 -14.05 6.40 -15.10
CA VAL A 61 -15.25 6.14 -14.30
C VAL A 61 -16.30 5.60 -15.25
N LYS A 62 -16.44 4.27 -15.37
CA LYS A 62 -17.73 3.74 -15.79
C LYS A 62 -18.71 4.09 -14.66
N PRO A 63 -19.81 4.80 -14.95
CA PRO A 63 -20.79 5.11 -13.92
C PRO A 63 -21.28 3.80 -13.31
N LYS A 64 -21.31 3.71 -11.98
CA LYS A 64 -22.02 2.62 -11.29
C LYS A 64 -23.47 2.71 -11.77
N SER A 65 -23.92 1.75 -12.58
CA SER A 65 -25.34 1.66 -12.91
C SER A 65 -26.08 1.52 -11.58
N GLY A 66 -26.93 2.49 -11.28
CA GLY A 66 -27.76 2.47 -10.09
C GLY A 66 -28.59 1.19 -10.14
N ARG A 67 -28.39 0.31 -9.17
CA ARG A 67 -29.32 -0.78 -8.90
C ARG A 67 -30.61 -0.11 -8.43
N LYS A 68 -31.56 0.11 -9.34
CA LYS A 68 -32.92 0.54 -9.01
C LYS A 68 -33.48 -0.44 -7.98
N ARG A 69 -33.91 0.11 -6.85
CA ARG A 69 -34.86 -0.53 -5.94
C ARG A 69 -36.20 -0.68 -6.64
#